data_AF-A0A9P7SLI0-F1
#
_entry.id   AF-A0A9P7SLI0-F1
#
_cell.length_a   1.000
_cell.length_b   1.000
_cell.length_c   1.000
_cell.angle_alpha   90.00
_cell.angle_beta   90.00
_cell.angle_gamma   90.00
#
_symmetry.space_group_name_H-M   'P 1'
#
loop_
_entity.id
_entity.type
_entity.pdbx_description
1 polymer ?
#
loop_
_entity_poly.entity_id
_entity_poly.type
_entity_poly.pdbx_seq_one_letter_code
_entity_poly.pdbx_strand_id
1 'polypeptide(L)'
;MTTEAKIKLKAVVYWELVFDYDNSSNTGEITQSYTVKISQTSTRSTFASEVSTTTIDTLTKNNQEVDVGASYGAISANVSASWEHSEEVNNMLEKTTQTSTEDTYTVETEETRSYTIGPGGMLSLFQKHFSGPGMHVAFDVFTTDLELAKERTEIDIDVDVEAIRFVREIRVVYTDIMSEAPGDHVREINGKNPDINYGFNGKFVWLVPEQTRKTAQALTNVEFVSQAESDDRYWDLAAGAGGSNRYLIPVYDTNNKDKIYELALWRSDSYITHDKVKAAGWSGTTGDINSGRGGTYLNLVWKTRHAY
;
A
#
# COMPACT_ATOMS: atom_id res chain seq x y z
N MET A 1 -14.81 -5.98 -15.56
CA MET A 1 -14.83 -6.97 -14.47
C MET A 1 -13.56 -6.81 -13.63
N THR A 2 -13.69 -6.65 -12.32
CA THR A 2 -12.59 -6.79 -11.37
C THR A 2 -12.20 -8.28 -11.34
N THR A 3 -10.91 -8.58 -11.45
CA THR A 3 -10.44 -9.97 -11.37
C THR A 3 -10.08 -10.18 -9.92
N GLU A 4 -11.04 -10.65 -9.14
CA GLU A 4 -10.82 -11.09 -7.77
C GLU A 4 -10.34 -12.54 -7.81
N ALA A 5 -9.32 -12.86 -7.01
CA ALA A 5 -8.82 -14.22 -6.85
C ALA A 5 -8.59 -14.52 -5.37
N LYS A 6 -8.50 -15.80 -5.04
CA LYS A 6 -8.13 -16.26 -3.70
C LYS A 6 -6.83 -17.02 -3.79
N ILE A 7 -5.87 -16.66 -2.94
CA ILE A 7 -4.59 -17.33 -2.84
C ILE A 7 -4.33 -17.77 -1.41
N LYS A 8 -3.35 -18.66 -1.24
CA LYS A 8 -2.85 -19.09 0.05
C LYS A 8 -1.38 -18.74 0.16
N LEU A 9 -1.03 -17.96 1.17
CA LEU A 9 0.36 -17.75 1.57
C LEU A 9 0.72 -18.72 2.69
N LYS A 10 1.99 -19.12 2.77
CA LYS A 10 2.47 -20.03 3.79
C LYS A 10 3.15 -19.25 4.91
N ALA A 11 2.77 -19.55 6.14
CA ALA A 11 3.45 -19.13 7.35
C ALA A 11 3.83 -20.34 8.21
N VAL A 12 4.71 -20.14 9.16
CA VAL A 12 5.19 -21.19 10.06
C VAL A 12 5.11 -20.70 11.49
N VAL A 13 4.59 -21.56 12.36
CA VAL A 13 4.67 -21.43 13.81
C VAL A 13 5.75 -22.39 14.31
N TYR A 14 6.66 -21.88 15.13
CA TYR A 14 7.79 -22.65 15.64
C TYR A 14 8.21 -22.15 17.02
N TRP A 15 9.10 -22.89 17.66
CA TRP A 15 9.70 -22.51 18.93
C TRP A 15 11.15 -22.06 18.73
N GLU A 16 11.51 -20.93 19.31
CA GLU A 16 12.85 -20.34 19.27
C GLU A 16 13.51 -20.43 20.64
N LEU A 17 14.76 -20.87 20.69
CA LEU A 17 15.51 -20.98 21.95
C LEU A 17 15.78 -19.58 22.52
N VAL A 18 15.27 -19.31 23.72
CA VAL A 18 15.54 -18.09 24.47
C VAL A 18 16.84 -18.22 25.24
N PHE A 19 16.95 -19.29 26.02
CA PHE A 19 18.17 -19.62 26.75
C PHE A 19 18.29 -21.11 26.99
N ASP A 20 19.53 -21.55 27.22
CA ASP A 20 19.87 -22.87 27.70
C ASP A 20 20.85 -22.74 28.85
N TYR A 21 20.52 -23.32 30.00
CA TYR A 21 21.32 -23.24 31.20
C TYR A 21 21.56 -24.61 31.80
N ASP A 22 22.83 -24.90 32.07
CA ASP A 22 23.28 -26.13 32.69
C ASP A 22 23.80 -25.86 34.11
N ASN A 23 23.05 -26.35 35.12
CA ASN A 23 23.42 -26.32 36.53
C ASN A 23 24.03 -27.66 37.00
N SER A 24 24.49 -28.52 36.10
CA SER A 24 25.01 -29.86 36.41
C SER A 24 26.26 -29.83 37.31
N SER A 25 27.06 -28.77 37.24
CA SER A 25 28.31 -28.64 38.00
C SER A 25 28.12 -28.05 39.41
N ASN A 26 26.93 -27.56 39.76
CA ASN A 26 26.70 -26.88 41.04
C ASN A 26 25.81 -27.70 41.97
N THR A 27 26.12 -27.64 43.26
CA THR A 27 25.36 -28.31 44.34
C THR A 27 24.30 -27.43 44.97
N GLY A 28 24.20 -26.16 44.55
CA GLY A 28 23.20 -25.20 45.00
C GLY A 28 22.15 -24.88 43.93
N GLU A 29 21.09 -24.21 44.36
CA GLU A 29 20.11 -23.62 43.45
C GLU A 29 20.66 -22.34 42.83
N ILE A 30 20.37 -22.14 41.55
CA ILE A 30 20.70 -20.91 40.84
C ILE A 30 19.43 -20.30 40.29
N THR A 31 19.25 -18.99 40.50
CA THR A 31 18.18 -18.24 39.84
C THR A 31 18.77 -17.50 38.66
N GLN A 32 18.26 -17.77 37.46
CA GLN A 32 18.60 -17.05 36.24
C GLN A 32 17.43 -16.16 35.83
N SER A 33 17.73 -14.94 35.42
CA SER A 33 16.74 -13.98 34.93
C SER A 33 17.05 -13.63 33.48
N TYR A 34 16.02 -13.65 32.64
CA TYR A 34 16.13 -13.36 31.22
C TYR A 34 15.07 -12.35 30.82
N THR A 35 15.49 -11.33 30.08
CA THR A 35 14.58 -10.38 29.45
C THR A 35 14.23 -10.88 28.06
N VAL A 36 12.95 -11.15 27.84
CA VAL A 36 12.38 -11.65 26.59
C VAL A 36 11.59 -10.55 25.89
N LYS A 37 11.60 -10.59 24.56
CA LYS A 37 10.86 -9.66 23.72
C LYS A 37 9.57 -10.31 23.26
N ILE A 38 8.45 -9.67 23.55
CA ILE A 38 7.15 -9.99 22.98
C ILE A 38 6.90 -8.93 21.91
N SER A 39 6.78 -9.34 20.65
CA SER A 39 6.74 -8.38 19.56
C SER A 39 5.87 -8.83 18.40
N GLN A 40 5.33 -7.86 17.68
CA GLN A 40 4.66 -8.03 16.40
C GLN A 40 5.32 -7.07 15.42
N THR A 41 5.84 -7.60 14.33
CA THR A 41 6.42 -6.81 13.24
C THR A 41 5.78 -7.21 11.92
N SER A 42 5.32 -6.22 11.18
CA SER A 42 4.81 -6.39 9.83
C SER A 42 5.44 -5.38 8.86
N THR A 43 5.91 -5.85 7.72
CA THR A 43 6.44 -5.08 6.60
C THR A 43 5.53 -5.26 5.40
N ARG A 44 4.77 -4.21 5.08
CA ARG A 44 3.75 -4.23 4.05
C ARG A 44 4.31 -4.47 2.66
N SER A 45 5.40 -3.80 2.29
CA SER A 45 6.05 -3.97 0.98
C SER A 45 6.41 -5.44 0.72
N THR A 46 7.00 -6.12 1.70
CA THR A 46 7.33 -7.55 1.64
C THR A 46 6.07 -8.40 1.51
N PHE A 47 5.05 -8.18 2.33
CA PHE A 47 3.79 -8.94 2.26
C PHE A 47 3.11 -8.77 0.88
N ALA A 48 2.99 -7.52 0.41
CA ALA A 48 2.34 -7.22 -0.86
C ALA A 48 3.13 -7.74 -2.08
N SER A 49 4.46 -7.74 -2.02
CA SER A 49 5.30 -8.37 -3.04
C SER A 49 5.04 -9.88 -3.14
N GLU A 50 4.94 -10.56 -2.00
CA GLU A 50 4.64 -12.00 -1.96
C GLU A 50 3.22 -12.28 -2.47
N VAL A 51 2.24 -11.45 -2.08
CA VAL A 51 0.86 -11.53 -2.59
C VAL A 51 0.83 -11.42 -4.11
N SER A 52 1.51 -10.41 -4.69
CA SER A 52 1.52 -10.21 -6.14
C SER A 52 2.16 -11.40 -6.86
N THR A 53 3.33 -11.83 -6.40
CA THR A 53 4.08 -12.95 -6.97
C THR A 53 3.28 -14.25 -6.91
N THR A 54 2.75 -14.59 -5.73
CA THR A 54 1.96 -15.81 -5.52
C THR A 54 0.67 -15.79 -6.34
N THR A 55 0.06 -14.62 -6.53
CA THR A 55 -1.12 -14.47 -7.38
C THR A 55 -0.79 -14.78 -8.83
N ILE A 56 0.25 -14.16 -9.38
CA ILE A 56 0.69 -14.41 -10.75
C ILE A 56 0.99 -15.90 -10.97
N ASP A 57 1.73 -16.51 -10.04
CA ASP A 57 2.06 -17.93 -10.10
C ASP A 57 0.82 -18.81 -10.06
N THR A 58 -0.14 -18.50 -9.18
CA THR A 58 -1.37 -19.27 -9.01
C THR A 58 -2.27 -19.18 -10.25
N LEU A 59 -2.47 -17.97 -10.77
CA LEU A 59 -3.27 -17.73 -11.97
C LEU A 59 -2.63 -18.42 -13.19
N THR A 60 -1.30 -18.32 -13.33
CA THR A 60 -0.55 -18.96 -14.43
C THR A 60 -0.65 -20.48 -14.35
N LYS A 61 -0.46 -21.08 -13.17
CA LYS A 61 -0.62 -22.53 -12.96
C LYS A 61 -2.02 -23.03 -13.30
N ASN A 62 -3.03 -22.20 -13.09
CA ASN A 62 -4.43 -22.51 -13.39
C ASN A 62 -4.85 -22.16 -14.83
N ASN A 63 -3.93 -21.82 -15.72
CA ASN A 63 -4.19 -21.38 -17.10
C ASN A 63 -5.17 -20.20 -17.19
N GLN A 64 -5.18 -19.32 -16.18
CA GLN A 64 -5.95 -18.09 -16.21
C GLN A 64 -5.12 -16.98 -16.88
N GLU A 65 -5.77 -16.11 -17.64
CA GLU A 65 -5.10 -15.00 -18.33
C GLU A 65 -4.56 -13.99 -17.31
N VAL A 66 -3.25 -13.79 -17.33
CA VAL A 66 -2.55 -12.78 -16.54
C VAL A 66 -1.98 -11.74 -17.49
N ASP A 67 -2.37 -10.47 -17.29
CA ASP A 67 -1.76 -9.36 -18.00
C ASP A 67 -0.26 -9.31 -17.67
N VAL A 68 0.60 -9.39 -18.70
CA VAL A 68 2.05 -9.27 -18.51
C VAL A 68 2.36 -7.92 -17.84
N GLY A 69 3.06 -7.98 -16.70
CA GLY A 69 3.40 -6.82 -15.90
C GLY A 69 2.25 -6.28 -15.05
N ALA A 70 1.23 -7.08 -14.76
CA ALA A 70 0.21 -6.77 -13.76
C ALA A 70 0.75 -6.85 -12.33
N SER A 71 0.15 -6.05 -11.45
CA SER A 71 0.41 -6.07 -10.01
C SER A 71 -0.90 -6.39 -9.28
N TYR A 72 -0.82 -7.19 -8.22
CA TYR A 72 -1.97 -7.56 -7.40
C TYR A 72 -1.79 -7.06 -5.96
N GLY A 73 -2.89 -6.65 -5.36
CA GLY A 73 -2.94 -6.21 -3.97
C GLY A 73 -3.92 -7.07 -3.16
N ALA A 74 -3.61 -7.28 -1.88
CA ALA A 74 -4.54 -7.89 -0.96
C ALA A 74 -5.71 -6.95 -0.66
N ILE A 75 -6.93 -7.50 -0.71
CA ILE A 75 -8.17 -6.87 -0.22
C ILE A 75 -8.36 -7.24 1.25
N SER A 76 -8.15 -8.52 1.56
CA SER A 76 -8.28 -9.09 2.90
C SER A 76 -7.25 -10.19 3.09
N ALA A 77 -6.84 -10.45 4.32
CA ALA A 77 -6.01 -11.59 4.65
C ALA A 77 -6.37 -12.10 6.05
N ASN A 78 -6.43 -13.42 6.22
CA ASN A 78 -6.73 -14.04 7.51
C ASN A 78 -6.09 -15.42 7.64
N VAL A 79 -5.87 -15.85 8.87
CA VAL A 79 -5.59 -17.25 9.24
C VAL A 79 -6.83 -17.87 9.87
N SER A 80 -6.92 -19.20 9.83
CA SER A 80 -8.07 -19.94 10.37
C SER A 80 -8.37 -19.55 11.83
N ALA A 81 -9.63 -19.22 12.12
CA ALA A 81 -10.11 -18.90 13.47
C ALA A 81 -9.97 -20.06 14.47
N SER A 82 -9.78 -21.30 13.98
CA SER A 82 -9.53 -22.46 14.82
C SER A 82 -8.11 -22.49 15.40
N TRP A 83 -7.20 -21.64 14.91
CA TRP A 83 -5.85 -21.52 15.44
C TRP A 83 -5.83 -20.58 16.65
N GLU A 84 -5.15 -21.00 17.72
CA GLU A 84 -5.23 -20.39 19.05
C GLU A 84 -4.71 -18.95 19.12
N HIS A 85 -3.85 -18.52 18.18
CA HIS A 85 -3.35 -17.14 18.08
C HIS A 85 -3.89 -16.39 16.85
N SER A 86 -5.00 -16.87 16.28
CA SER A 86 -5.59 -16.30 15.07
C SER A 86 -6.02 -14.84 15.24
N GLU A 87 -6.56 -14.45 16.40
CA GLU A 87 -6.98 -13.07 16.65
C GLU A 87 -5.81 -12.08 16.53
N GLU A 88 -4.68 -12.38 17.19
CA GLU A 88 -3.50 -11.53 17.18
C GLU A 88 -2.93 -11.36 15.77
N VAL A 89 -2.78 -12.47 15.03
CA VAL A 89 -2.27 -12.43 13.66
C VAL A 89 -3.26 -11.80 12.69
N ASN A 90 -4.57 -12.02 12.85
CA ASN A 90 -5.58 -11.38 12.01
C ASN A 90 -5.62 -9.86 12.21
N ASN A 91 -5.46 -9.39 13.45
CA ASN A 91 -5.34 -7.95 13.74
C ASN A 91 -4.08 -7.33 13.08
N MET A 92 -2.98 -8.08 13.03
CA MET A 92 -1.75 -7.65 12.32
C MET A 92 -1.94 -7.67 10.80
N LEU A 93 -2.59 -8.70 10.24
CA LEU A 93 -2.90 -8.81 8.82
C LEU A 93 -3.82 -7.67 8.36
N GLU A 94 -4.82 -7.30 9.17
CA GLU A 94 -5.69 -6.17 8.88
C GLU A 94 -4.88 -4.87 8.74
N LYS A 95 -3.97 -4.58 9.69
CA LYS A 95 -3.08 -3.42 9.60
C LYS A 95 -2.15 -3.46 8.40
N THR A 96 -1.64 -4.65 8.06
CA THR A 96 -0.71 -4.86 6.93
C THR A 96 -1.39 -4.66 5.58
N THR A 97 -2.67 -5.02 5.47
CA THR A 97 -3.47 -4.88 4.24
C THR A 97 -4.07 -3.48 4.07
N GLN A 98 -4.21 -2.70 5.15
CA GLN A 98 -4.68 -1.32 5.08
C GLN A 98 -3.69 -0.38 4.36
N THR A 99 -4.25 0.64 3.70
CA THR A 99 -3.47 1.68 3.01
C THR A 99 -2.91 2.69 4.03
N SER A 100 -1.81 2.34 4.70
CA SER A 100 -1.04 3.24 5.59
C SER A 100 0.07 4.00 4.85
N THR A 101 0.59 5.09 5.42
CA THR A 101 1.82 5.72 4.92
C THR A 101 3.08 5.02 5.41
N GLU A 102 3.01 4.32 6.55
CA GLU A 102 4.14 3.58 7.12
C GLU A 102 4.25 2.19 6.49
N ASP A 103 5.47 1.81 6.09
CA ASP A 103 5.71 0.50 5.49
C ASP A 103 5.95 -0.61 6.52
N THR A 104 6.51 -0.25 7.69
CA THR A 104 6.79 -1.18 8.76
C THR A 104 6.05 -0.75 10.02
N TYR A 105 5.36 -1.70 10.63
CA TYR A 105 4.70 -1.55 11.92
C TYR A 105 5.33 -2.52 12.90
N THR A 106 5.76 -2.00 14.06
CA THR A 106 6.33 -2.80 15.14
C THR A 106 5.72 -2.39 16.46
N VAL A 107 5.26 -3.37 17.23
CA VAL A 107 4.94 -3.24 18.65
C VAL A 107 5.83 -4.21 19.40
N GLU A 108 6.47 -3.74 20.46
CA GLU A 108 7.37 -4.52 21.28
C GLU A 108 7.16 -4.19 22.75
N THR A 109 7.18 -5.23 23.57
CA THR A 109 7.26 -5.14 25.02
C THR A 109 8.33 -6.10 25.51
N GLU A 110 9.07 -5.68 26.53
CA GLU A 110 10.05 -6.53 27.20
C GLU A 110 9.49 -7.02 28.53
N GLU A 111 9.68 -8.30 28.82
CA GLU A 111 9.35 -8.88 30.12
C GLU A 111 10.58 -9.59 30.68
N THR A 112 10.86 -9.41 31.97
CA THR A 112 11.92 -10.15 32.64
C THR A 112 11.31 -11.33 33.40
N ARG A 113 11.77 -12.53 33.07
CA ARG A 113 11.35 -13.78 33.70
C ARG A 113 12.50 -14.40 34.47
N SER A 114 12.21 -14.97 35.63
CA SER A 114 13.21 -15.60 36.50
C SER A 114 12.88 -17.07 36.71
N TYR A 115 13.89 -17.91 36.61
CA TYR A 115 13.78 -19.36 36.75
C TYR A 115 14.79 -19.85 37.79
N THR A 116 14.31 -20.61 38.77
CA THR A 116 15.17 -21.27 39.75
C THR A 116 15.47 -22.69 39.29
N ILE A 117 16.76 -23.00 39.14
CA ILE A 117 17.27 -24.26 38.62
C ILE A 117 17.93 -24.98 39.79
N GLY A 118 17.39 -26.17 40.11
CA GLY A 118 17.89 -27.01 41.18
C GLY A 118 19.29 -27.55 40.92
N PRO A 119 19.98 -28.06 41.95
CA PRO A 119 21.31 -28.62 41.83
C PRO A 119 21.32 -29.82 40.88
N GLY A 120 22.30 -29.89 39.99
CA GLY A 120 22.36 -30.94 38.96
C GLY A 120 21.37 -30.77 37.80
N GLY A 121 20.53 -29.72 37.81
CA GLY A 121 19.47 -29.51 36.83
C GLY A 121 19.94 -28.83 35.54
N MET A 122 19.16 -28.98 34.48
CA MET A 122 19.32 -28.23 33.23
C MET A 122 17.97 -27.63 32.84
N LEU A 123 17.98 -26.46 32.21
CA LEU A 123 16.79 -25.78 31.76
C LEU A 123 17.04 -25.08 30.43
N SER A 124 16.29 -25.50 29.41
CA SER A 124 16.16 -24.76 28.16
C SER A 124 14.78 -24.13 28.11
N LEU A 125 14.71 -22.84 27.78
CA LEU A 125 13.46 -22.12 27.59
C LEU A 125 13.31 -21.76 26.11
N PHE A 126 12.13 -22.02 25.56
CA PHE A 126 11.77 -21.65 24.21
C PHE A 126 10.57 -20.71 24.22
N GLN A 127 10.55 -19.78 23.28
CA GLN A 127 9.44 -18.87 23.01
C GLN A 127 8.74 -19.30 21.72
N LYS A 128 7.42 -19.13 21.64
CA LYS A 128 6.65 -19.42 20.43
C LYS A 128 6.72 -18.24 19.47
N HIS A 129 6.93 -18.53 18.19
CA HIS A 129 7.00 -17.55 17.11
C HIS A 129 6.05 -17.90 15.98
N PHE A 130 5.58 -16.88 15.28
CA PHE A 130 4.94 -16.97 13.97
C PHE A 130 5.78 -16.20 12.95
N SER A 131 6.04 -16.80 11.80
CA SER A 131 6.73 -16.15 10.68
C SER A 131 6.00 -16.40 9.38
N GLY A 132 5.67 -15.33 8.67
CA GLY A 132 5.07 -15.36 7.35
C GLY A 132 5.64 -14.24 6.47
N PRO A 133 5.14 -14.09 5.23
CA PRO A 133 5.64 -13.08 4.31
C PRO A 133 5.53 -11.68 4.89
N GLY A 134 6.69 -11.05 5.16
CA GLY A 134 6.72 -9.72 5.79
C GLY A 134 6.13 -9.67 7.19
N MET A 135 5.96 -10.79 7.90
CA MET A 135 5.35 -10.81 9.23
C MET A 135 6.17 -11.66 10.20
N HIS A 136 6.34 -11.16 11.41
CA HIS A 136 6.98 -11.87 12.51
C HIS A 136 6.27 -11.54 13.82
N VAL A 137 5.93 -12.57 14.59
CA VAL A 137 5.36 -12.41 15.94
C VAL A 137 6.15 -13.28 16.90
N ALA A 138 6.62 -12.69 18.00
CA ALA A 138 7.16 -13.38 19.16
C ALA A 138 6.10 -13.32 20.26
N PHE A 139 5.45 -14.45 20.55
CA PHE A 139 4.31 -14.50 21.47
C PHE A 139 4.77 -14.49 22.93
N ASP A 140 3.88 -14.08 23.84
CA ASP A 140 4.01 -14.34 25.27
C ASP A 140 3.63 -15.79 25.62
N VAL A 141 4.30 -16.75 24.97
CA VAL A 141 4.06 -18.18 25.16
C VAL A 141 5.40 -18.90 25.18
N PHE A 142 5.64 -19.64 26.26
CA PHE A 142 6.92 -20.28 26.52
C PHE A 142 6.76 -21.77 26.84
N THR A 143 7.79 -22.55 26.53
CA THR A 143 7.87 -23.96 26.91
C THR A 143 9.28 -24.33 27.32
N THR A 144 9.39 -25.33 28.18
CA THR A 144 10.66 -26.00 28.52
C THR A 144 10.66 -27.46 28.04
N ASP A 145 9.61 -27.87 27.33
CA ASP A 145 9.49 -29.21 26.74
C ASP A 145 10.27 -29.26 25.42
N LEU A 146 11.28 -30.14 25.38
CA LEU A 146 12.16 -30.32 24.24
C LEU A 146 11.50 -30.98 23.03
N GLU A 147 10.43 -31.77 23.22
CA GLU A 147 9.69 -32.35 22.09
C GLU A 147 8.77 -31.30 21.47
N LEU A 148 8.07 -30.51 22.29
CA LEU A 148 7.30 -29.36 21.79
C LEU A 148 8.21 -28.37 21.06
N ALA A 149 9.42 -28.10 21.58
CA ALA A 149 10.36 -27.18 20.96
C ALA A 149 10.83 -27.58 19.54
N LYS A 150 10.67 -28.86 19.17
CA LYS A 150 10.98 -29.35 17.81
C LYS A 150 9.81 -29.18 16.85
N GLU A 151 8.61 -28.93 17.36
CA GLU A 151 7.41 -28.81 16.52
C GLU A 151 7.49 -27.58 15.62
N ARG A 152 7.06 -27.79 14.37
CA ARG A 152 6.87 -26.73 13.37
C ARG A 152 5.55 -26.98 12.69
N THR A 153 4.67 -25.98 12.74
CA THR A 153 3.33 -26.06 12.16
C THR A 153 3.21 -25.07 11.02
N GLU A 154 2.91 -25.56 9.83
CA GLU A 154 2.55 -24.69 8.70
C GLU A 154 1.12 -24.18 8.86
N ILE A 155 0.95 -22.88 8.65
CA ILE A 155 -0.34 -22.19 8.68
C ILE A 155 -0.57 -21.55 7.32
N ASP A 156 -1.75 -21.78 6.75
CA ASP A 156 -2.20 -21.06 5.57
C ASP A 156 -2.75 -19.69 5.97
N ILE A 157 -2.31 -18.65 5.27
CA ILE A 157 -2.96 -17.33 5.26
C ILE A 157 -3.82 -17.29 4.00
N ASP A 158 -5.13 -17.23 4.17
CA ASP A 158 -6.09 -17.05 3.09
C ASP A 158 -6.15 -15.56 2.73
N VAL A 159 -5.90 -15.24 1.46
CA VAL A 159 -5.85 -13.84 0.96
C VAL A 159 -6.81 -13.68 -0.21
N ASP A 160 -7.73 -12.74 -0.09
CA ASP A 160 -8.52 -12.24 -1.22
C ASP A 160 -7.72 -11.14 -1.91
N VAL A 161 -7.52 -11.25 -3.22
CA VAL A 161 -6.67 -10.35 -4.00
C VAL A 161 -7.40 -9.75 -5.19
N GLU A 162 -6.97 -8.55 -5.60
CA GLU A 162 -7.43 -7.92 -6.84
C GLU A 162 -6.27 -7.40 -7.69
N ALA A 163 -6.49 -7.36 -9.00
CA ALA A 163 -5.60 -6.68 -9.92
C ALA A 163 -5.63 -5.16 -9.68
N ILE A 164 -4.47 -4.57 -9.39
CA ILE A 164 -4.33 -3.14 -9.21
C ILE A 164 -4.49 -2.44 -10.56
N ARG A 165 -5.31 -1.39 -10.59
CA ARG A 165 -5.45 -0.50 -11.76
C ARG A 165 -4.69 0.78 -11.52
N PHE A 166 -3.96 1.20 -12.53
CA PHE A 166 -3.20 2.45 -12.54
C PHE A 166 -3.69 3.33 -13.67
N VAL A 167 -3.51 4.64 -13.53
CA VAL A 167 -3.81 5.60 -14.59
C VAL A 167 -2.75 5.45 -15.68
N ARG A 168 -3.19 5.18 -16.90
CA ARG A 168 -2.37 5.14 -18.12
C ARG A 168 -2.25 6.52 -18.76
N GLU A 169 -3.36 7.24 -18.81
CA GLU A 169 -3.49 8.49 -19.55
C GLU A 169 -4.59 9.35 -18.94
N ILE A 170 -4.54 10.65 -19.22
CA ILE A 170 -5.58 11.62 -18.85
C ILE A 170 -6.13 12.21 -20.14
N ARG A 171 -7.29 11.75 -20.55
CA ARG A 171 -7.97 12.28 -21.74
C ARG A 171 -8.67 13.58 -21.40
N VAL A 172 -8.48 14.60 -22.22
CA VAL A 172 -9.20 15.87 -22.10
C VAL A 172 -10.45 15.82 -22.98
N VAL A 173 -11.60 16.23 -22.43
CA VAL A 173 -12.87 16.26 -23.13
C VAL A 173 -13.45 17.66 -23.07
N TYR A 174 -13.82 18.21 -24.24
CA TYR A 174 -14.52 19.48 -24.35
C TYR A 174 -16.01 19.25 -24.51
N THR A 175 -16.83 20.02 -23.80
CA THR A 175 -18.27 20.05 -23.99
C THR A 175 -18.77 21.49 -24.12
N ASP A 176 -19.96 21.64 -24.71
CA ASP A 176 -20.59 22.94 -24.92
C ASP A 176 -21.50 23.34 -23.76
N ILE A 177 -22.05 22.36 -23.04
CA ILE A 177 -22.86 22.57 -21.85
C ILE A 177 -22.37 21.71 -20.68
N MET A 178 -22.59 22.19 -19.45
CA MET A 178 -22.11 21.54 -18.23
C MET A 178 -22.71 20.15 -18.02
N SER A 179 -23.96 19.91 -18.45
CA SER A 179 -24.65 18.63 -18.26
C SER A 179 -24.13 17.50 -19.15
N GLU A 180 -23.25 17.81 -20.11
CA GLU A 180 -22.58 16.82 -20.96
C GLU A 180 -21.27 16.29 -20.35
N ALA A 181 -20.94 16.70 -19.11
CA ALA A 181 -19.76 16.20 -18.40
C ALA A 181 -19.70 14.65 -18.42
N PRO A 182 -18.57 14.04 -18.84
CA PRO A 182 -18.41 12.58 -18.82
C PRO A 182 -18.66 12.00 -17.43
N GLY A 183 -19.35 10.87 -17.30
CA GLY A 183 -19.69 10.31 -15.97
C GLY A 183 -18.47 9.95 -15.10
N ASP A 184 -17.36 9.64 -15.74
CA ASP A 184 -16.08 9.18 -15.18
C ASP A 184 -15.01 10.28 -15.11
N HIS A 185 -15.37 11.56 -15.27
CA HIS A 185 -14.41 12.65 -15.12
C HIS A 185 -13.79 12.72 -13.71
N VAL A 186 -12.57 13.24 -13.64
CA VAL A 186 -11.85 13.54 -12.39
C VAL A 186 -12.68 14.50 -11.54
N ARG A 187 -12.96 14.10 -10.30
CA ARG A 187 -13.78 14.88 -9.36
C ARG A 187 -12.95 15.90 -8.60
N GLU A 188 -13.61 16.96 -8.13
CA GLU A 188 -13.02 17.93 -7.21
C GLU A 188 -13.27 17.50 -5.76
N ILE A 189 -12.23 17.58 -4.91
CA ILE A 189 -12.25 16.94 -3.57
C ILE A 189 -12.99 17.72 -2.49
N ASN A 190 -13.31 18.99 -2.72
CA ASN A 190 -13.99 19.88 -1.79
C ASN A 190 -15.42 20.23 -2.23
N GLY A 191 -15.97 19.53 -3.23
CA GLY A 191 -17.31 19.79 -3.77
C GLY A 191 -17.43 21.08 -4.59
N LYS A 192 -16.32 21.71 -4.98
CA LYS A 192 -16.29 22.82 -5.95
C LYS A 192 -16.46 22.30 -7.38
N ASN A 193 -16.53 23.22 -8.35
CA ASN A 193 -16.77 22.85 -9.74
C ASN A 193 -15.54 22.16 -10.38
N PRO A 194 -15.69 20.94 -10.94
CA PRO A 194 -14.60 20.18 -11.56
C PRO A 194 -14.31 20.59 -13.02
N ASP A 195 -15.08 21.47 -13.64
CA ASP A 195 -14.73 22.06 -14.93
C ASP A 195 -13.43 22.86 -14.80
N ILE A 196 -12.40 22.52 -15.59
CA ILE A 196 -11.11 23.21 -15.55
C ILE A 196 -11.28 24.69 -15.87
N ASN A 197 -12.20 25.03 -16.79
CA ASN A 197 -12.47 26.39 -17.26
C ASN A 197 -13.52 27.14 -16.43
N TYR A 198 -13.92 26.62 -15.27
CA TYR A 198 -14.95 27.26 -14.46
C TYR A 198 -14.61 28.73 -14.16
N GLY A 199 -15.48 29.64 -14.63
CA GLY A 199 -15.35 31.09 -14.46
C GLY A 199 -14.63 31.83 -15.60
N PHE A 200 -14.21 31.16 -16.67
CA PHE A 200 -13.41 31.77 -17.74
C PHE A 200 -14.08 31.85 -19.12
N ASN A 201 -15.39 31.58 -19.23
CA ASN A 201 -16.08 31.40 -20.50
C ASN A 201 -15.40 30.33 -21.39
N GLY A 202 -15.89 30.13 -22.62
CA GLY A 202 -15.34 29.13 -23.54
C GLY A 202 -15.99 27.75 -23.38
N LYS A 203 -15.23 26.69 -23.68
CA LYS A 203 -15.69 25.31 -23.52
C LYS A 203 -15.59 24.88 -22.06
N PHE A 204 -16.48 23.97 -21.66
CA PHE A 204 -16.30 23.18 -20.44
C PHE A 204 -15.23 22.12 -20.73
N VAL A 205 -14.27 21.98 -19.82
CA VAL A 205 -13.11 21.12 -20.00
C VAL A 205 -13.06 20.11 -18.86
N TRP A 206 -13.05 18.83 -19.21
CA TRP A 206 -13.07 17.71 -18.28
C TRP A 206 -11.83 16.84 -18.46
N LEU A 207 -11.31 16.32 -17.35
CA LEU A 207 -10.25 15.31 -17.36
C LEU A 207 -10.89 13.94 -17.14
N VAL A 208 -10.57 12.94 -17.96
CA VAL A 208 -11.07 11.57 -17.85
C VAL A 208 -9.88 10.61 -17.75
N PRO A 209 -9.68 9.92 -16.61
CA PRO A 209 -8.57 8.99 -16.46
C PRO A 209 -8.83 7.70 -17.24
N GLU A 210 -7.86 7.28 -18.03
CA GLU A 210 -7.86 5.95 -18.64
C GLU A 210 -7.01 5.01 -17.79
N GLN A 211 -7.56 3.85 -17.45
CA GLN A 211 -6.94 2.90 -16.52
C GLN A 211 -6.25 1.75 -17.27
N THR A 212 -5.17 1.22 -16.69
CA THR A 212 -4.45 0.03 -17.16
C THR A 212 -4.07 -0.87 -15.99
N ARG A 213 -3.89 -2.16 -16.29
CA ARG A 213 -3.27 -3.13 -15.36
C ARG A 213 -1.77 -3.29 -15.60
N LYS A 214 -1.28 -2.81 -16.75
CA LYS A 214 0.12 -2.96 -17.16
C LYS A 214 0.96 -1.86 -16.53
N THR A 215 1.78 -2.22 -15.57
CA THR A 215 2.63 -1.29 -14.79
C THR A 215 3.57 -0.45 -15.68
N ALA A 216 4.05 -1.03 -16.79
CA ALA A 216 4.89 -0.32 -17.76
C ALA A 216 4.16 0.80 -18.53
N GLN A 217 2.83 0.78 -18.55
CA GLN A 217 1.99 1.80 -19.18
C GLN A 217 1.44 2.82 -18.17
N ALA A 218 1.74 2.65 -16.89
CA ALA A 218 1.18 3.47 -15.83
C ALA A 218 1.97 4.78 -15.66
N LEU A 219 1.25 5.87 -15.40
CA LEU A 219 1.83 7.16 -15.07
C LEU A 219 2.56 7.12 -13.74
N THR A 220 3.65 7.87 -13.66
CA THR A 220 4.40 8.10 -12.42
C THR A 220 4.32 9.56 -11.98
N ASN A 221 4.08 10.47 -12.93
CA ASN A 221 3.92 11.90 -12.68
C ASN A 221 3.06 12.55 -13.78
N VAL A 222 2.61 13.78 -13.53
CA VAL A 222 1.95 14.65 -14.51
C VAL A 222 2.57 16.04 -14.41
N GLU A 223 3.13 16.53 -15.51
CA GLU A 223 3.68 17.88 -15.59
C GLU A 223 2.65 18.85 -16.13
N PHE A 224 2.65 20.08 -15.61
CA PHE A 224 1.83 21.18 -16.13
C PHE A 224 2.71 22.15 -16.90
N VAL A 225 2.29 22.48 -18.12
CA VAL A 225 2.97 23.46 -18.99
C VAL A 225 1.97 24.53 -19.44
N SER A 226 2.40 25.79 -19.39
CA SER A 226 1.68 26.93 -19.96
C SER A 226 2.59 27.66 -20.94
N GLN A 227 2.12 27.89 -22.15
CA GLN A 227 2.92 28.50 -23.24
C GLN A 227 2.07 29.34 -24.19
N ALA A 228 2.69 30.31 -24.86
CA ALA A 228 2.00 31.22 -25.78
C ALA A 228 1.55 30.50 -27.06
N GLU A 229 2.45 29.73 -27.67
CA GLU A 229 2.17 29.01 -28.92
C GLU A 229 1.39 27.72 -28.66
N SER A 230 0.51 27.34 -29.60
CA SER A 230 -0.20 26.07 -29.52
C SER A 230 0.74 24.89 -29.76
N ASP A 231 0.40 23.73 -29.20
CA ASP A 231 1.11 22.47 -29.42
C ASP A 231 0.08 21.39 -29.71
N ASP A 232 -0.05 21.05 -30.99
CA ASP A 232 -1.08 20.15 -31.49
C ASP A 232 -0.90 18.70 -31.00
N ARG A 233 0.20 18.40 -30.28
CA ARG A 233 0.41 17.11 -29.61
C ARG A 233 -0.44 16.95 -28.34
N TYR A 234 -0.91 18.06 -27.78
CA TYR A 234 -1.62 18.08 -26.50
C TYR A 234 -2.94 18.83 -26.60
N TRP A 235 -3.87 18.47 -25.71
CA TRP A 235 -5.18 19.10 -25.64
C TRP A 235 -5.12 20.32 -24.72
N ASP A 236 -5.42 21.50 -25.27
CA ASP A 236 -5.45 22.75 -24.52
C ASP A 236 -6.55 22.80 -23.46
N LEU A 237 -6.14 22.88 -22.20
CA LEU A 237 -7.02 23.01 -21.04
C LEU A 237 -7.75 24.37 -20.99
N ALA A 238 -7.32 25.36 -21.78
CA ALA A 238 -7.94 26.68 -21.87
C ALA A 238 -8.87 26.84 -23.09
N ALA A 239 -9.31 25.73 -23.69
CA ALA A 239 -10.08 25.72 -24.93
C ALA A 239 -11.26 26.73 -24.94
N GLY A 240 -11.18 27.70 -25.85
CA GLY A 240 -12.20 28.74 -26.04
C GLY A 240 -12.25 29.85 -24.99
N ALA A 241 -11.44 29.78 -23.94
CA ALA A 241 -11.36 30.80 -22.89
C ALA A 241 -10.29 31.87 -23.15
N GLY A 242 -9.36 31.60 -24.08
CA GLY A 242 -8.27 32.48 -24.45
C GLY A 242 -7.11 32.49 -23.44
N GLY A 243 -6.10 33.34 -23.71
CA GLY A 243 -4.83 33.38 -22.97
C GLY A 243 -3.83 32.32 -23.46
N SER A 244 -2.77 32.08 -22.68
CA SER A 244 -1.77 31.05 -22.98
C SER A 244 -2.40 29.67 -23.05
N ASN A 245 -1.92 28.81 -23.94
CA ASN A 245 -2.33 27.41 -23.99
C ASN A 245 -1.77 26.65 -22.78
N ARG A 246 -2.50 25.64 -22.33
CA ARG A 246 -2.22 24.90 -21.09
C ARG A 246 -2.33 23.41 -21.31
N TYR A 247 -1.33 22.65 -20.86
CA TYR A 247 -1.27 21.22 -21.11
C TYR A 247 -0.90 20.44 -19.84
N LEU A 248 -1.47 19.24 -19.72
CA LEU A 248 -0.98 18.21 -18.82
C LEU A 248 -0.15 17.23 -19.64
N ILE A 249 1.12 17.06 -19.27
CA ILE A 249 2.04 16.15 -19.93
C ILE A 249 2.17 14.90 -19.05
N PRO A 250 1.67 13.73 -19.52
CA PRO A 250 1.81 12.49 -18.77
C PRO A 250 3.28 12.03 -18.75
N VAL A 251 3.78 11.62 -17.59
CA VAL A 251 5.15 11.13 -17.42
C VAL A 251 5.14 9.64 -17.06
N TYR A 252 5.97 8.88 -17.77
CA TYR A 252 6.15 7.45 -17.59
C TYR A 252 7.59 7.16 -17.21
N ASP A 253 7.80 6.49 -16.07
CA ASP A 253 9.12 5.98 -15.67
C ASP A 253 8.98 4.51 -15.26
N THR A 254 9.52 3.59 -16.07
CA THR A 254 9.44 2.15 -15.80
C THR A 254 10.26 1.72 -14.59
N ASN A 255 11.23 2.52 -14.14
CA ASN A 255 12.04 2.22 -12.96
C ASN A 255 11.37 2.67 -11.66
N ASN A 256 10.52 3.70 -11.72
CA ASN A 256 9.72 4.11 -10.58
C ASN A 256 8.56 3.12 -10.36
N LYS A 257 8.55 2.45 -9.22
CA LYS A 257 7.54 1.47 -8.85
C LYS A 257 6.25 2.09 -8.32
N ASP A 258 6.27 3.35 -7.88
CA ASP A 258 5.07 4.03 -7.40
C ASP A 258 4.32 4.64 -8.58
N LYS A 259 3.15 4.07 -8.87
CA LYS A 259 2.33 4.41 -10.04
C LYS A 259 1.08 5.14 -9.61
N ILE A 260 0.66 6.13 -10.39
CA ILE A 260 -0.57 6.88 -10.15
C ILE A 260 -1.76 5.93 -10.31
N TYR A 261 -2.63 5.85 -9.30
CA TYR A 261 -3.86 5.04 -9.35
C TYR A 261 -5.12 5.87 -9.15
N GLU A 262 -5.01 7.06 -8.56
CA GLU A 262 -6.13 7.93 -8.25
C GLU A 262 -5.78 9.37 -8.61
N LEU A 263 -6.71 10.07 -9.24
CA LEU A 263 -6.62 11.49 -9.59
C LEU A 263 -7.76 12.27 -8.97
N ALA A 264 -7.49 13.51 -8.62
CA ALA A 264 -8.50 14.48 -8.22
C ALA A 264 -8.11 15.90 -8.60
N LEU A 265 -9.11 16.78 -8.67
CA LEU A 265 -8.91 18.22 -8.74
C LEU A 265 -8.98 18.83 -7.34
N TRP A 266 -8.09 19.78 -7.08
CA TRP A 266 -8.14 20.61 -5.89
C TRP A 266 -8.32 22.07 -6.31
N ARG A 267 -9.53 22.61 -6.11
CA ARG A 267 -9.82 24.02 -6.38
C ARG A 267 -9.82 24.81 -5.07
N SER A 268 -9.10 25.92 -5.01
CA SER A 268 -8.95 26.70 -3.78
C SER A 268 -8.90 28.21 -4.04
N ASP A 269 -9.26 28.99 -3.02
CA ASP A 269 -9.22 30.45 -3.09
C ASP A 269 -7.83 31.00 -2.71
N SER A 270 -6.93 30.11 -2.28
CA SER A 270 -5.53 30.38 -1.96
C SER A 270 -4.63 29.29 -2.53
N TYR A 271 -3.36 29.63 -2.75
CA TYR A 271 -2.35 28.69 -3.22
C TYR A 271 -2.23 27.47 -2.29
N ILE A 272 -2.13 26.27 -2.86
CA ILE A 272 -1.88 25.04 -2.10
C ILE A 272 -0.39 24.67 -2.16
N THR A 273 0.19 24.41 -1.00
CA THR A 273 1.57 23.93 -0.90
C THR A 273 1.62 22.41 -1.02
N HIS A 274 2.76 21.88 -1.46
CA HIS A 274 3.00 20.44 -1.52
C HIS A 274 2.84 19.76 -0.15
N ASP A 275 3.24 20.41 0.94
CA ASP A 275 3.06 19.88 2.30
C ASP A 275 1.58 19.73 2.68
N LYS A 276 0.73 20.67 2.25
CA LYS A 276 -0.71 20.59 2.45
C LYS A 276 -1.33 19.44 1.65
N VAL A 277 -0.84 19.22 0.43
CA VAL A 277 -1.25 18.10 -0.43
C VAL A 277 -0.90 16.76 0.25
N LYS A 278 0.34 16.62 0.72
CA LYS A 278 0.78 15.44 1.48
C LYS A 278 -0.01 15.21 2.77
N ALA A 279 -0.23 16.27 3.55
CA ALA A 279 -1.01 16.19 4.79
C ALA A 279 -2.47 15.76 4.54
N ALA A 280 -3.00 16.00 3.35
CA ALA A 280 -4.32 15.53 2.93
C ALA A 280 -4.33 14.12 2.31
N GLY A 281 -3.20 13.40 2.35
CA GLY A 281 -3.09 12.01 1.89
C GLY A 281 -2.86 11.87 0.39
N TRP A 282 -2.42 12.92 -0.30
CA TRP A 282 -2.08 12.88 -1.73
C TRP A 282 -0.57 12.78 -1.93
N SER A 283 -0.14 11.99 -2.91
CA SER A 283 1.28 11.72 -3.18
C SER A 283 1.96 12.82 -3.98
N GLY A 284 1.22 13.54 -4.83
CA GLY A 284 1.76 14.61 -5.67
C GLY A 284 0.70 15.58 -6.18
N THR A 285 1.17 16.66 -6.81
CA THR A 285 0.35 17.75 -7.35
C THR A 285 1.04 18.41 -8.54
N THR A 286 0.26 18.91 -9.50
CA THR A 286 0.75 19.88 -10.49
C THR A 286 0.95 21.25 -9.84
N GLY A 287 1.58 22.17 -10.57
CA GLY A 287 1.42 23.61 -10.32
C GLY A 287 -0.04 24.08 -10.56
N ASP A 288 -0.27 25.37 -10.33
CA ASP A 288 -1.58 25.98 -10.55
C ASP A 288 -1.91 26.06 -12.05
N ILE A 289 -2.85 25.21 -12.47
CA ILE A 289 -3.37 25.13 -13.84
C ILE A 289 -4.01 26.47 -14.24
N ASN A 290 -4.59 27.21 -13.29
CA ASN A 290 -5.23 28.50 -13.54
C ASN A 290 -4.26 29.69 -13.51
N SER A 291 -2.95 29.43 -13.35
CA SER A 291 -1.95 30.50 -13.26
C SER A 291 -2.04 31.46 -14.46
N GLY A 292 -2.00 32.76 -14.14
CA GLY A 292 -2.09 33.85 -15.11
C GLY A 292 -3.50 34.16 -15.64
N ARG A 293 -4.56 33.45 -15.21
CA ARG A 293 -5.96 33.74 -15.60
C ARG A 293 -6.73 34.56 -14.56
N GLY A 294 -6.23 34.63 -13.33
CA GLY A 294 -6.97 35.16 -12.18
C GLY A 294 -7.98 34.15 -11.63
N GLY A 295 -8.82 34.57 -10.68
CA GLY A 295 -9.83 33.71 -10.07
C GLY A 295 -9.28 32.75 -9.01
N THR A 296 -9.75 31.50 -9.01
CA THR A 296 -9.32 30.45 -8.06
C THR A 296 -8.11 29.68 -8.56
N TYR A 297 -7.30 29.17 -7.64
CA TYR A 297 -6.24 28.20 -7.90
C TYR A 297 -6.85 26.83 -8.24
N LEU A 298 -6.22 26.11 -9.15
CA LEU A 298 -6.62 24.76 -9.54
C LEU A 298 -5.40 23.88 -9.73
N ASN A 299 -5.37 22.76 -9.04
CA ASN A 299 -4.30 21.77 -9.18
C ASN A 299 -4.90 20.39 -9.46
N LEU A 300 -4.19 19.59 -10.26
CA LEU A 300 -4.41 18.15 -10.32
C LEU A 300 -3.55 17.51 -9.24
N VAL A 301 -4.17 16.71 -8.37
CA VAL A 301 -3.50 15.93 -7.34
C VAL A 301 -3.68 14.44 -7.58
N TRP A 302 -2.76 13.63 -7.09
CA TRP A 302 -2.81 12.18 -7.30
C TRP A 302 -2.28 11.38 -6.13
N LYS A 303 -2.76 10.15 -6.02
CA LYS A 303 -2.18 9.13 -5.14
C LYS A 303 -1.42 8.10 -5.95
N THR A 304 -0.37 7.57 -5.35
CA THR A 304 0.45 6.51 -5.92
C THR A 304 0.28 5.22 -5.13
N ARG A 305 0.43 4.09 -5.84
CA ARG A 305 0.46 2.75 -5.25
C ARG A 305 1.64 2.00 -5.87
N HIS A 306 2.31 1.22 -5.04
CA HIS A 306 3.47 0.44 -5.46
C HIS A 306 3.05 -0.65 -6.45
N ALA A 307 3.82 -0.79 -7.53
CA ALA A 307 3.73 -1.86 -8.51
C ALA A 307 4.78 -2.92 -8.18
N TYR A 308 4.33 -4.12 -7.86
CA TYR A 308 5.17 -5.27 -7.50
C TYR A 308 5.60 -6.02 -8.76
#